data_AF-A0A2R7NP11-F1
#
_entry.id   AF-A0A2R7NP11-F1
#
_cell.length_a   1.000
_cell.length_b   1.000
_cell.length_c   1.000
_cell.angle_alpha   90.00
_cell.angle_beta   90.00
_cell.angle_gamma   90.00
#
_symmetry.space_group_name_H-M   'P 1'
#
loop_
_entity.id
_entity.type
_entity.pdbx_description
1 polymer ?
#
loop_
_entity_poly.entity_id
_entity_poly.type
_entity_poly.pdbx_seq_one_letter_code
_entity_poly.pdbx_strand_id
1 'polypeptide(L)'
;MITVRDILVEYFIDDPSDLEGYMLDAMDLVHGEAQRKKHEFDGYFQTKWEDASETITQFNVHYFNNTDIKWLYVYLSAMIDDDILGYLDDVYEVISKPTLSREKIQLEINKLIEKGTRF
;
A
#
# COMPACT_ATOMS: atom_id res chain seq x y z
N MET A 1 5.97 -18.64 -12.66
CA MET A 1 4.99 -18.07 -11.70
C MET A 1 5.30 -16.59 -11.68
N ILE A 2 4.32 -15.74 -12.02
CA ILE A 2 4.50 -14.28 -12.05
C ILE A 2 4.60 -13.78 -10.60
N THR A 3 5.62 -12.99 -10.29
CA THR A 3 5.84 -12.40 -8.96
C THR A 3 5.38 -10.94 -8.93
N VAL A 4 5.23 -10.37 -7.72
CA VAL A 4 4.94 -8.93 -7.55
C VAL A 4 6.00 -8.08 -8.25
N ARG A 5 7.28 -8.44 -8.11
CA ARG A 5 8.38 -7.74 -8.78
C ARG A 5 8.28 -7.79 -10.30
N ASP A 6 7.89 -8.91 -10.90
CA ASP A 6 7.72 -9.02 -12.35
C ASP A 6 6.66 -8.01 -12.86
N ILE A 7 5.55 -7.87 -12.15
CA ILE A 7 4.47 -6.93 -12.47
C ILE A 7 4.98 -5.48 -12.35
N LEU A 8 5.72 -5.16 -11.30
CA LEU A 8 6.29 -3.81 -11.09
C LEU A 8 7.25 -3.41 -12.21
N VAL A 9 8.11 -4.35 -12.64
CA VAL A 9 9.05 -4.11 -13.74
C VAL A 9 8.30 -3.88 -15.06
N GLU A 10 7.24 -4.64 -15.36
CA GLU A 10 6.41 -4.43 -16.56
C GLU A 10 5.78 -3.03 -16.59
N TYR A 11 5.16 -2.60 -15.50
CA TYR A 11 4.57 -1.25 -15.40
C TYR A 11 5.60 -0.14 -15.67
N PHE A 12 6.79 -0.26 -15.09
CA PHE A 12 7.82 0.77 -15.27
C PHE A 12 8.40 0.78 -16.70
N ILE A 13 8.46 -0.37 -17.38
CA ILE A 13 8.95 -0.43 -18.77
C ILE A 13 7.95 0.23 -19.74
N ASP A 14 6.65 0.14 -19.46
CA ASP A 14 5.60 0.70 -20.32
C ASP A 14 5.66 2.23 -20.39
N ASP A 15 5.88 2.91 -19.25
CA ASP A 15 6.17 4.35 -19.21
C ASP A 15 7.22 4.69 -18.14
N PRO A 16 8.52 4.61 -18.45
CA PRO A 16 9.58 4.86 -17.48
C PRO A 16 9.69 6.34 -17.07
N SER A 17 8.97 7.24 -17.74
CA SER A 17 8.96 8.66 -17.42
C SER A 17 7.89 9.04 -16.39
N ASP A 18 6.84 8.22 -16.26
CA ASP A 18 5.76 8.44 -15.30
C ASP A 18 6.03 7.77 -13.94
N LEU A 19 6.97 8.34 -13.19
CA LEU A 19 7.30 7.87 -11.85
C LEU A 19 6.15 8.04 -10.84
N GLU A 20 5.25 8.99 -11.07
CA GLU A 20 4.11 9.24 -10.19
C GLU A 20 3.03 8.18 -10.40
N GLY A 21 2.64 7.92 -11.65
CA GLY A 21 1.72 6.84 -12.02
C GLY A 21 2.24 5.48 -11.58
N TYR A 22 3.51 5.18 -11.85
CA TYR A 22 4.16 3.95 -11.37
C TYR A 22 4.00 3.79 -9.85
N MET A 23 4.27 4.84 -9.08
CA MET A 23 4.24 4.76 -7.61
C MET A 23 2.82 4.55 -7.08
N LEU A 24 1.80 5.15 -7.73
CA LEU A 24 0.40 4.93 -7.37
C LEU A 24 -0.01 3.47 -7.64
N ASP A 25 0.28 2.96 -8.84
CA ASP A 25 -0.09 1.60 -9.24
C ASP A 25 0.64 0.54 -8.40
N ALA A 26 1.94 0.77 -8.14
CA ALA A 26 2.75 -0.08 -7.30
C ALA A 26 2.23 -0.15 -5.85
N MET A 27 1.84 0.99 -5.26
CA MET A 27 1.26 1.01 -3.91
C MET A 27 -0.10 0.33 -3.87
N ASP A 28 -0.91 0.47 -4.92
CA ASP A 28 -2.20 -0.21 -5.03
C ASP A 28 -2.03 -1.74 -5.09
N LEU A 29 -1.02 -2.23 -5.81
CA LEU A 29 -0.67 -3.64 -5.87
C LEU A 29 -0.24 -4.17 -4.48
N VAL A 30 0.68 -3.49 -3.81
CA VAL A 30 1.17 -3.90 -2.47
C VAL A 30 0.05 -3.81 -1.44
N HIS A 31 -0.82 -2.81 -1.54
CA HIS A 31 -2.01 -2.69 -0.70
C HIS A 31 -2.95 -3.89 -0.87
N GLY A 32 -3.18 -4.36 -2.10
CA GLY A 32 -3.96 -5.57 -2.38
C GLY A 32 -3.37 -6.81 -1.70
N GLU A 33 -2.05 -6.98 -1.74
CA GLU A 33 -1.37 -8.08 -1.05
C GLU A 33 -1.50 -7.99 0.47
N ALA A 34 -1.34 -6.80 1.05
CA ALA A 34 -1.53 -6.58 2.48
C ALA A 34 -2.99 -6.85 2.91
N GLN A 35 -3.97 -6.45 2.11
CA GLN A 35 -5.39 -6.75 2.35
C GLN A 35 -5.68 -8.26 2.26
N ARG A 36 -5.08 -8.96 1.29
CA ARG A 36 -5.21 -10.42 1.16
C ARG A 36 -4.73 -11.15 2.41
N LYS A 37 -3.71 -10.60 3.08
CA LYS A 37 -3.18 -11.08 4.36
C LYS A 37 -3.97 -10.64 5.59
N LYS A 38 -4.95 -9.76 5.42
CA LYS A 38 -5.90 -9.32 6.46
C LYS A 38 -5.23 -8.63 7.66
N HIS A 39 -4.24 -7.78 7.40
CA HIS A 39 -3.66 -6.97 8.49
C HIS A 39 -4.71 -6.01 9.04
N GLU A 40 -4.79 -5.94 10.37
CA GLU A 40 -5.79 -5.16 11.10
C GLU A 40 -5.14 -3.92 11.73
N PHE A 41 -5.75 -2.76 11.51
CA PHE A 41 -5.34 -1.51 12.16
C PHE A 41 -6.60 -0.73 12.53
N ASP A 42 -6.83 -0.54 13.82
CA ASP A 42 -7.94 0.25 14.39
C ASP A 42 -9.34 -0.03 13.79
N GLY A 43 -9.63 -1.29 13.44
CA GLY A 43 -10.93 -1.71 12.88
C GLY A 43 -11.06 -1.52 11.37
N TYR A 44 -9.97 -1.15 10.68
CA TYR A 44 -9.92 -1.00 9.24
C TYR A 44 -10.33 -2.28 8.50
N PHE A 45 -9.96 -3.47 8.99
CA PHE A 45 -10.26 -4.72 8.28
C PHE A 45 -11.50 -5.42 8.86
N GLN A 46 -11.56 -5.70 10.16
CA GLN A 46 -12.69 -6.37 10.80
C GLN A 46 -13.98 -5.55 10.69
N THR A 47 -13.98 -4.31 11.17
CA THR A 47 -15.21 -3.51 11.23
C THR A 47 -15.70 -3.13 9.83
N LYS A 48 -14.80 -2.76 8.90
CA LYS A 48 -15.20 -2.23 7.59
C LYS A 48 -15.42 -3.30 6.54
N TRP A 49 -14.71 -4.43 6.58
CA TRP A 49 -14.90 -5.52 5.62
C TRP A 49 -16.15 -6.34 5.98
N GLU A 50 -16.44 -6.55 7.27
CA GLU A 50 -17.71 -7.14 7.72
C GLU A 50 -18.89 -6.22 7.36
N ASP A 51 -18.82 -4.91 7.67
CA ASP A 51 -19.84 -3.92 7.26
C ASP A 51 -20.08 -3.92 5.73
N ALA A 52 -19.00 -3.96 4.95
CA ALA A 52 -19.06 -3.95 3.49
C ALA A 52 -19.61 -5.25 2.89
N SER A 53 -19.40 -6.39 3.55
CA SER A 53 -19.97 -7.68 3.14
C SER A 53 -21.49 -7.76 3.39
N GLU A 54 -22.00 -7.02 4.38
CA GLU A 54 -23.43 -6.98 4.73
C GLU A 54 -24.22 -5.88 3.98
N THR A 55 -23.54 -4.82 3.48
CA THR A 55 -24.19 -3.68 2.81
C THR A 55 -23.63 -3.36 1.43
N ILE A 56 -23.82 -4.28 0.47
CA ILE A 56 -23.41 -4.15 -0.95
C ILE A 56 -23.91 -2.83 -1.61
N THR A 57 -24.89 -2.11 -1.05
CA THR A 57 -25.48 -0.88 -1.62
C THR A 57 -24.91 0.46 -1.10
N GLN A 58 -24.08 0.48 -0.05
CA GLN A 58 -23.44 1.71 0.46
C GLN A 58 -21.92 1.55 0.65
N PHE A 59 -21.30 0.80 -0.25
CA PHE A 59 -19.85 0.64 -0.31
C PHE A 59 -19.20 2.03 -0.37
N ASN A 60 -18.48 2.43 0.69
CA ASN A 60 -17.85 3.74 0.77
C ASN A 60 -16.55 3.73 -0.04
N VAL A 61 -16.71 3.64 -1.37
CA VAL A 61 -15.65 3.59 -2.39
C VAL A 61 -14.62 4.71 -2.20
N HIS A 62 -15.02 5.86 -1.63
CA HIS A 62 -14.14 7.00 -1.39
C HIS A 62 -13.09 6.77 -0.30
N TYR A 63 -13.38 5.96 0.72
CA TYR A 63 -12.44 5.70 1.82
C TYR A 63 -11.29 4.79 1.38
N PHE A 64 -11.61 3.74 0.61
CA PHE A 64 -10.60 2.89 -0.02
C PHE A 64 -9.87 3.60 -1.16
N ASN A 65 -10.45 4.62 -1.79
CA ASN A 65 -9.78 5.39 -2.85
C ASN A 65 -8.89 6.52 -2.31
N ASN A 66 -8.81 6.73 -0.99
CA ASN A 66 -7.91 7.72 -0.44
C ASN A 66 -6.47 7.20 -0.44
N THR A 67 -5.63 7.76 -1.31
CA THR A 67 -4.21 7.42 -1.45
C THR A 67 -3.47 7.45 -0.12
N ASP A 68 -3.68 8.48 0.71
CA ASP A 68 -2.97 8.60 1.98
C ASP A 68 -3.32 7.44 2.94
N ILE A 69 -4.59 7.02 2.97
CA ILE A 69 -5.06 5.91 3.81
C ILE A 69 -4.48 4.59 3.31
N LYS A 70 -4.49 4.35 2.00
CA LYS A 70 -3.87 3.16 1.39
C LYS A 70 -2.38 3.09 1.72
N TRP A 71 -1.69 4.21 1.57
CA TRP A 71 -0.26 4.29 1.84
C TRP A 71 0.04 4.07 3.32
N LEU A 72 -0.76 4.65 4.22
CA LEU A 72 -0.64 4.39 5.66
C LEU A 72 -0.82 2.89 5.97
N TYR A 73 -1.79 2.22 5.33
CA TYR A 73 -2.03 0.79 5.49
C TYR A 73 -0.86 -0.08 5.00
N VAL A 74 -0.30 0.25 3.83
CA VAL A 74 0.88 -0.42 3.28
C VAL A 74 2.08 -0.26 4.21
N TYR A 75 2.37 0.96 4.67
CA TYR A 75 3.52 1.21 5.53
C TYR A 75 3.38 0.52 6.89
N LEU A 76 2.21 0.58 7.52
CA LEU A 76 1.97 -0.14 8.77
C LEU A 76 2.03 -1.66 8.59
N SER A 77 1.57 -2.18 7.45
CA SER A 77 1.72 -3.59 7.08
C SER A 77 3.18 -3.99 6.93
N ALA A 78 4.00 -3.20 6.22
CA ALA A 78 5.44 -3.43 6.09
C ALA A 78 6.16 -3.39 7.45
N MET A 79 5.63 -2.63 8.42
CA MET A 79 6.17 -2.61 9.80
C MET A 79 5.99 -3.93 10.56
N ILE A 80 5.08 -4.81 10.13
CA ILE A 80 4.76 -6.07 10.84
C ILE A 80 4.90 -7.33 9.98
N ASP A 81 5.07 -7.18 8.66
CA ASP A 81 5.18 -8.28 7.70
C ASP A 81 6.36 -8.08 6.75
N ASP A 82 7.33 -8.99 6.82
CA ASP A 82 8.55 -8.96 6.00
C ASP A 82 8.28 -9.18 4.50
N ASP A 83 7.20 -9.89 4.13
CA ASP A 83 6.85 -10.05 2.71
C ASP A 83 6.36 -8.72 2.13
N ILE A 84 5.54 -7.98 2.89
CA ILE A 84 5.04 -6.65 2.47
C ILE A 84 6.20 -5.65 2.44
N LEU A 85 7.13 -5.74 3.40
CA LEU A 85 8.37 -4.96 3.36
C LEU A 85 9.18 -5.28 2.09
N GLY A 86 9.34 -6.57 1.77
CA GLY A 86 10.05 -7.01 0.56
C GLY A 86 9.42 -6.46 -0.72
N TYR A 87 8.09 -6.50 -0.83
CA TYR A 87 7.40 -5.90 -1.98
C TYR A 87 7.59 -4.39 -2.04
N LEU A 88 7.51 -3.69 -0.91
CA LEU A 88 7.75 -2.25 -0.87
C LEU A 88 9.20 -1.90 -1.25
N ASP A 89 10.17 -2.72 -0.85
CA ASP A 89 11.56 -2.56 -1.26
C ASP A 89 11.73 -2.77 -2.78
N ASP A 90 11.08 -3.78 -3.36
CA ASP A 90 11.06 -3.99 -4.82
C ASP A 90 10.54 -2.75 -5.55
N VAL A 91 9.46 -2.14 -5.05
CA VAL A 91 8.87 -0.94 -5.65
C VAL A 91 9.90 0.20 -5.75
N TYR A 92 10.66 0.44 -4.68
CA TYR A 92 11.65 1.50 -4.64
C TYR A 92 12.91 1.16 -5.44
N GLU A 93 13.33 -0.11 -5.46
CA GLU A 93 14.49 -0.57 -6.20
C GLU A 93 14.30 -0.40 -7.72
N VAL A 94 13.12 -0.71 -8.25
CA VAL A 94 12.79 -0.58 -9.68
C VAL A 94 13.03 0.85 -10.18
N ILE A 95 12.64 1.85 -9.40
CA ILE A 95 12.86 3.28 -9.73
C ILE A 95 14.19 3.82 -9.18
N SER A 96 15.13 2.93 -8.82
CA SER A 96 16.46 3.25 -8.32
C SER A 96 16.46 4.19 -7.10
N LYS A 97 15.41 4.14 -6.27
CA LYS A 97 15.36 4.87 -5.02
C LYS A 97 16.05 4.08 -3.90
N PRO A 98 16.55 4.78 -2.86
CA PRO A 98 17.13 4.10 -1.70
C PRO A 98 16.13 3.16 -1.04
N THR A 99 16.57 1.94 -0.72
CA THR A 99 15.81 0.91 0.01
C THR A 99 15.13 1.48 1.26
N LEU A 100 13.91 1.05 1.56
CA LEU A 100 13.18 1.53 2.73
C LEU A 100 13.57 0.72 3.97
N SER A 101 14.47 1.27 4.78
CA SER A 101 14.61 0.79 6.15
C SER A 101 13.30 1.03 6.92
N ARG A 102 13.04 0.20 7.94
CA ARG A 102 11.91 0.40 8.86
C ARG A 102 11.89 1.81 9.47
N GLU A 103 13.06 2.42 9.66
CA GLU A 103 13.18 3.81 10.12
C GLU A 103 12.61 4.82 9.11
N LYS A 104 12.89 4.63 7.81
CA LYS A 104 12.30 5.46 6.75
C LYS A 104 10.79 5.23 6.64
N ILE A 105 10.34 3.98 6.76
CA ILE A 105 8.91 3.65 6.80
C ILE A 105 8.24 4.39 7.97
N GLN A 106 8.85 4.36 9.15
CA GLN A 106 8.35 5.09 10.32
C GLN A 106 8.25 6.60 10.06
N LEU A 107 9.22 7.19 9.34
CA LEU A 107 9.13 8.60 8.94
C LEU A 107 7.96 8.87 7.99
N GLU A 108 7.70 8.01 7.01
CA GLU A 108 6.55 8.15 6.12
C GLU A 108 5.21 7.99 6.86
N ILE A 109 5.12 7.04 7.80
CA ILE A 109 3.97 6.89 8.71
C ILE A 109 3.74 8.19 9.48
N ASN A 110 4.80 8.76 10.09
CA ASN A 110 4.68 9.98 10.87
C ASN A 110 4.18 11.16 10.02
N LYS A 111 4.66 11.32 8.80
CA LYS A 111 4.19 12.38 7.87
C LYS A 111 2.71 12.26 7.56
N LEU A 112 2.23 11.05 7.26
CA LEU A 112 0.81 10.79 7.00
C LEU A 112 -0.03 11.08 8.26
N ILE A 113 0.48 10.69 9.42
CA ILE A 113 -0.16 10.95 10.70
C ILE A 113 -0.23 12.46 11.00
N GLU A 114 0.83 13.22 10.72
CA GLU A 114 0.86 14.68 10.90
C GLU A 114 -0.08 15.40 9.91
N LYS A 115 -0.28 14.85 8.71
CA LYS A 115 -1.27 15.33 7.72
C LYS A 115 -2.72 15.10 8.15
N GLY A 116 -2.95 14.27 9.17
CA GLY A 116 -4.27 13.94 9.69
C GLY A 116 -4.84 12.60 9.22
N THR A 117 -4.06 11.81 8.47
CA THR A 117 -4.48 10.48 8.01
C THR A 117 -4.59 9.51 9.18
N ARG A 118 -5.76 8.90 9.38
CA ARG A 118 -6.05 7.91 10.42
C ARG A 118 -6.99 6.85 9.84
N PHE A 119 -7.05 5.68 10.49
CA PHE A 119 -8.08 4.68 10.22
C PHE A 119 -9.37 5.00 10.96
#